data_AF-A0A4U7DQI4-F1
#
_entry.id   AF-A0A4U7DQI4-F1
#
_cell.length_a   1.000
_cell.length_b   1.000
_cell.length_c   1.000
_cell.angle_alpha   90.00
_cell.angle_beta   90.00
_cell.angle_gamma   90.00
#
_symmetry.space_group_name_H-M   'P 1'
#
loop_
_entity.id
_entity.type
_entity.pdbx_description
1 polymer ?
#
loop_
_entity_poly.entity_id
_entity_poly.type
_entity_poly.pdbx_seq_one_letter_code
_entity_poly.pdbx_strand_id
1 'polypeptide(L)'
;MNVHYCVSGSVESDDPTFLDGVEAELPAPDEVRLANEFTSERTELDDGSERLSARMTFERGLQGKAAAEYLFERVREHDLSQATAHSLRLYRTPEGAVTPSDVRVWYENHPDAQPTDESGEAHVPSNWNPDHHTVREA
;
A
#
# COMPACT_ATOMS: atom_id res chain seq x y z
N MET A 1 -1.91 -19.29 4.77
CA MET A 1 -2.03 -18.21 3.76
C MET A 1 -0.87 -17.26 4.01
N ASN A 2 0.12 -17.24 3.11
CA ASN A 2 1.41 -16.56 3.29
C ASN A 2 1.39 -15.16 2.64
N VAL A 3 0.40 -14.34 2.98
CA VAL A 3 0.26 -12.99 2.39
C VAL A 3 0.52 -11.92 3.44
N HIS A 4 1.11 -10.82 3.00
CA HIS A 4 1.22 -9.57 3.74
C HIS A 4 -0.01 -8.70 3.50
N TYR A 5 -0.19 -7.72 4.39
CA TYR A 5 -1.13 -6.63 4.20
C TYR A 5 -0.33 -5.37 3.91
N CYS A 6 -0.77 -4.59 2.94
CA CYS A 6 -0.15 -3.34 2.54
C CYS A 6 -1.17 -2.21 2.61
N VAL A 7 -0.77 -1.08 3.20
CA VAL A 7 -1.50 0.18 3.13
C VAL A 7 -0.73 1.11 2.21
N SER A 8 -1.41 1.69 1.23
CA SER A 8 -0.84 2.65 0.30
C SER A 8 -1.80 3.81 0.14
N GLY A 9 -1.29 5.03 0.08
CA GLY A 9 -2.11 6.19 -0.19
C GLY A 9 -1.32 7.38 -0.70
N SER A 10 -2.07 8.34 -1.23
CA SER A 10 -1.59 9.65 -1.64
C SER A 10 -2.58 10.69 -1.17
N VAL A 11 -2.11 11.81 -0.63
CA VAL A 11 -2.95 12.95 -0.22
C VAL A 11 -2.32 14.21 -0.80
N GLU A 12 -3.12 14.99 -1.53
CA GLU A 12 -2.75 16.27 -2.11
C GLU A 12 -3.48 17.39 -1.39
N SER A 13 -2.76 18.43 -0.97
CA SER A 13 -3.35 19.59 -0.31
C SER A 13 -2.50 20.83 -0.51
N ASP A 14 -3.17 21.98 -0.52
CA ASP A 14 -2.58 23.32 -0.42
C ASP A 14 -2.33 23.77 1.03
N ASP A 15 -2.73 22.96 2.03
CA ASP A 15 -2.41 23.18 3.45
C ASP A 15 -1.33 22.20 3.94
N PRO A 16 -0.08 22.66 4.10
CA PRO A 16 1.01 21.82 4.62
C PRO A 16 0.75 21.29 6.04
N THR A 17 -0.03 22.00 6.85
CA THR A 17 -0.34 21.60 8.23
C THR A 17 -1.26 20.39 8.26
N PHE A 18 -2.19 20.32 7.31
CA PHE A 18 -3.05 19.16 7.14
C PHE A 18 -2.23 17.93 6.75
N LEU A 19 -1.29 18.08 5.79
CA LEU A 19 -0.39 16.99 5.40
C LEU A 19 0.54 16.57 6.55
N ASP A 20 1.03 17.49 7.37
CA ASP A 20 1.80 17.16 8.58
C ASP A 20 0.97 16.31 9.55
N GLY A 21 -0.32 16.62 9.69
CA GLY A 21 -1.26 15.85 10.49
C GLY A 21 -1.42 14.42 10.00
N VAL A 22 -1.60 14.24 8.67
CA VAL A 22 -1.71 12.91 8.06
C VAL A 22 -0.39 12.14 8.16
N GLU A 23 0.75 12.79 7.92
CA GLU A 23 2.07 12.18 8.03
C GLU A 23 2.37 11.72 9.47
N ALA A 24 1.92 12.47 10.48
CA ALA A 24 2.09 12.09 11.90
C ALA A 24 1.30 10.82 12.31
N GLU A 25 0.31 10.40 11.52
CA GLU A 25 -0.40 9.14 11.75
C GLU A 25 0.36 7.92 11.27
N LEU A 26 1.31 8.13 10.35
CA LEU A 26 2.13 7.10 9.78
C LEU A 26 3.04 6.54 10.88
N PRO A 27 2.97 5.23 11.18
CA PRO A 27 3.81 4.65 12.22
C PRO A 27 5.27 4.82 11.85
N ALA A 28 6.11 5.10 12.85
CA ALA A 28 7.54 5.07 12.61
C ALA A 28 7.97 3.62 12.22
N PRO A 29 9.01 3.44 11.39
CA PRO A 29 9.42 2.13 10.91
C PRO A 29 9.76 1.12 12.02
N ASP A 30 10.06 1.59 13.23
CA ASP A 30 10.40 0.81 14.42
C ASP A 30 9.21 0.59 15.38
N GLU A 31 8.11 1.33 15.25
CA GLU A 31 6.91 1.20 16.09
C GLU A 31 6.03 0.01 15.70
N VAL A 32 6.05 -0.35 14.42
CA VAL A 32 5.32 -1.50 13.89
C VAL A 32 6.31 -2.47 13.29
N ARG A 33 6.04 -3.77 13.45
CA ARG A 33 6.74 -4.78 12.67
C ARG A 33 6.30 -4.71 11.22
N LEU A 34 6.98 -3.86 10.49
CA LEU A 34 6.90 -3.80 9.05
C LEU A 34 7.66 -4.98 8.46
N ALA A 35 7.24 -5.40 7.27
CA ALA A 35 8.05 -6.24 6.43
C ALA A 35 9.17 -5.38 5.81
N ASN A 36 9.54 -5.68 4.57
CA ASN A 36 10.71 -5.07 3.95
C ASN A 36 10.47 -3.67 3.37
N GLU A 37 9.27 -3.08 3.51
CA GLU A 37 8.91 -1.86 2.78
C GLU A 37 8.14 -0.84 3.61
N PHE A 38 8.75 0.34 3.66
CA PHE A 38 8.23 1.59 4.17
C PHE A 38 8.74 2.71 3.26
N THR A 39 7.83 3.46 2.67
CA THR A 39 8.15 4.69 1.95
C THR A 39 7.16 5.76 2.39
N SER A 40 7.67 6.95 2.74
CA SER A 40 6.90 8.18 2.90
C SER A 40 7.67 9.27 2.16
N GLU A 41 7.02 9.93 1.20
CA GLU A 41 7.64 10.97 0.39
C GLU A 41 6.67 12.14 0.21
N ARG A 42 7.22 13.34 0.23
CA ARG A 42 6.51 14.58 -0.02
C ARG A 42 7.03 15.23 -1.30
N THR A 43 6.13 15.66 -2.16
CA THR A 43 6.47 16.24 -3.46
C THR A 43 5.66 17.51 -3.68
N GLU A 44 6.34 18.62 -3.98
CA GLU A 44 5.70 19.87 -4.43
C GLU A 44 5.21 19.70 -5.88
N LEU A 45 3.98 20.16 -6.14
CA LEU A 45 3.32 20.11 -7.44
C LEU A 45 3.42 21.46 -8.17
N ASP A 46 3.20 21.44 -9.49
CA ASP A 46 3.35 22.63 -10.34
C ASP A 46 2.39 23.79 -10.00
N ASP A 47 1.30 23.51 -9.30
CA ASP A 47 0.32 24.49 -8.83
C ASP A 47 0.64 25.07 -7.44
N GLY A 48 1.75 24.64 -6.83
CA GLY A 48 2.19 25.04 -5.49
C GLY A 48 1.56 24.24 -4.36
N SER A 49 0.72 23.24 -4.65
CA SER A 49 0.24 22.28 -3.65
C SER A 49 1.29 21.19 -3.39
N GLU A 50 1.10 20.42 -2.32
CA GLU A 50 1.99 19.33 -1.95
C GLU A 50 1.24 17.99 -2.00
N ARG A 51 1.95 16.94 -2.44
CA ARG A 51 1.49 15.55 -2.39
C ARG A 51 2.32 14.78 -1.36
N LEU A 52 1.66 14.22 -0.36
CA LEU A 52 2.21 13.17 0.51
C LEU A 52 1.85 11.81 -0.07
N SER A 53 2.85 10.96 -0.34
CA SER A 53 2.66 9.57 -0.78
C SER A 53 3.31 8.61 0.19
N ALA A 54 2.55 7.61 0.64
CA ALA A 54 3.06 6.62 1.59
C ALA A 54 2.65 5.20 1.19
N ARG A 55 3.55 4.25 1.47
CA ARG A 55 3.34 2.80 1.29
C ARG A 55 4.01 2.03 2.40
N MET A 56 3.27 1.13 3.02
CA MET A 56 3.74 0.32 4.15
C MET A 56 3.27 -1.12 4.02
N THR A 57 4.22 -2.05 4.04
CA THR A 57 3.91 -3.48 4.08
C THR A 57 4.12 -4.02 5.48
N PHE A 58 3.11 -4.68 6.02
CA PHE A 58 3.11 -5.26 7.37
C PHE A 58 3.54 -6.72 7.35
N GLU A 59 4.01 -7.25 8.50
CA GLU A 59 4.31 -8.67 8.66
C GLU A 59 3.13 -9.60 8.30
N ARG A 60 3.42 -10.88 8.06
CA ARG A 60 2.37 -11.87 7.74
C ARG A 60 1.54 -12.21 8.98
N GLY A 61 0.33 -12.70 8.73
CA GLY A 61 -0.55 -13.25 9.77
C GLY A 61 -1.45 -12.22 10.43
N LEU A 62 -2.10 -12.63 11.53
CA LEU A 62 -3.16 -11.85 12.16
C LEU A 62 -2.68 -10.51 12.72
N GLN A 63 -1.43 -10.44 13.18
CA GLN A 63 -0.87 -9.21 13.75
C GLN A 63 -0.65 -8.15 12.67
N GLY A 64 -0.02 -8.49 11.54
CA GLY A 64 0.15 -7.53 10.45
C GLY A 64 -1.16 -7.15 9.78
N LYS A 65 -2.14 -8.06 9.71
CA LYS A 65 -3.52 -7.72 9.31
C LYS A 65 -4.11 -6.63 10.20
N ALA A 66 -4.11 -6.85 11.52
CA ALA A 66 -4.70 -5.92 12.47
C ALA A 66 -4.00 -4.55 12.46
N ALA A 67 -2.67 -4.55 12.34
CA ALA A 67 -1.88 -3.33 12.24
C ALA A 67 -2.20 -2.54 10.94
N ALA A 68 -2.33 -3.24 9.82
CA ALA A 68 -2.70 -2.62 8.54
C ALA A 68 -4.14 -2.07 8.56
N GLU A 69 -5.09 -2.81 9.13
CA GLU A 69 -6.47 -2.35 9.30
C GLU A 69 -6.55 -1.13 10.22
N TYR A 70 -5.78 -1.13 11.32
CA TYR A 70 -5.71 -0.01 12.25
C TYR A 70 -5.13 1.26 11.60
N LEU A 71 -4.02 1.14 10.86
CA LEU A 71 -3.45 2.28 10.14
C LEU A 71 -4.43 2.83 9.11
N PHE A 72 -5.08 1.95 8.34
CA PHE A 72 -6.06 2.36 7.34
C PHE A 72 -7.20 3.18 7.96
N GLU A 73 -7.75 2.75 9.11
CA GLU A 73 -8.78 3.53 9.79
C GLU A 73 -8.27 4.85 10.34
N ARG A 74 -7.08 4.88 10.96
CA ARG A 74 -6.50 6.13 11.48
C ARG A 74 -6.33 7.20 10.40
N VAL A 75 -5.76 6.82 9.26
CA VAL A 75 -5.60 7.76 8.13
C VAL A 75 -6.95 8.15 7.54
N ARG A 76 -7.91 7.23 7.48
CA ARG A 76 -9.28 7.53 7.01
C ARG A 76 -10.02 8.49 7.95
N GLU A 77 -9.77 8.43 9.25
CA GLU A 77 -10.38 9.28 10.28
C GLU A 77 -9.85 10.72 10.27
N HIS A 78 -8.74 11.00 9.56
CA HIS A 78 -8.15 12.34 9.42
C HIS A 78 -8.93 13.30 8.51
N ASP A 79 -10.17 12.96 8.16
CA ASP A 79 -11.04 13.74 7.29
C ASP A 79 -10.36 14.11 5.96
N LEU A 80 -10.01 13.08 5.19
CA LEU A 80 -9.41 13.22 3.85
C LEU A 80 -10.26 14.06 2.87
N SER A 81 -11.49 14.42 3.23
CA SER A 81 -12.33 15.33 2.45
C SER A 81 -11.78 16.76 2.37
N GLN A 82 -10.84 17.13 3.25
CA GLN A 82 -10.11 18.40 3.20
C GLN A 82 -9.01 18.41 2.12
N ALA A 83 -8.61 17.24 1.62
CA ALA A 83 -7.62 17.12 0.56
C ALA A 83 -8.20 17.49 -0.80
N THR A 84 -7.38 18.10 -1.66
CA THR A 84 -7.73 18.40 -3.06
C THR A 84 -7.89 17.12 -3.88
N ALA A 85 -7.06 16.13 -3.59
CA ALA A 85 -7.17 14.77 -4.10
C ALA A 85 -6.62 13.78 -3.07
N HIS A 86 -7.23 12.60 -2.96
CA HIS A 86 -6.69 11.54 -2.13
C HIS A 86 -6.94 10.16 -2.74
N SER A 87 -6.11 9.21 -2.33
CA SER A 87 -6.36 7.80 -2.48
C SER A 87 -5.84 7.08 -1.25
N LEU A 88 -6.63 6.16 -0.69
CA LEU A 88 -6.18 5.28 0.38
C LEU A 88 -6.64 3.85 0.09
N ARG A 89 -5.72 2.89 0.16
CA ARG A 89 -6.01 1.48 -0.13
C ARG A 89 -5.34 0.56 0.87
N LEU A 90 -6.09 -0.46 1.28
CA LEU A 90 -5.60 -1.63 1.99
C LEU A 90 -5.74 -2.84 1.07
N TYR A 91 -4.64 -3.54 0.79
CA TYR A 91 -4.64 -4.71 -0.10
C TYR A 91 -3.70 -5.82 0.40
N ARG A 92 -3.86 -7.03 -0.16
CA ARG A 92 -3.00 -8.19 0.15
C ARG A 92 -1.87 -8.30 -0.86
N THR A 93 -0.64 -8.56 -0.40
CA THR A 93 0.53 -8.73 -1.28
C THR A 93 1.38 -9.96 -0.89
N PRO A 94 1.92 -10.73 -1.86
CA PRO A 94 2.78 -11.89 -1.56
C PRO A 94 4.17 -11.52 -1.03
N GLU A 95 4.73 -10.36 -1.44
CA GLU A 95 5.97 -9.77 -0.92
C GLU A 95 5.88 -8.24 -0.82
N GLY A 96 6.65 -7.65 0.10
CA GLY A 96 6.66 -6.22 0.39
C GLY A 96 7.51 -5.39 -0.57
N ALA A 97 7.33 -5.58 -1.87
CA ALA A 97 7.75 -4.65 -2.91
C ALA A 97 7.11 -5.20 -4.16
N VAL A 98 6.12 -4.50 -4.69
CA VAL A 98 5.55 -4.89 -5.98
C VAL A 98 5.28 -3.65 -6.79
N THR A 99 6.27 -3.29 -7.60
CA THR A 99 5.95 -2.91 -8.97
C THR A 99 5.52 -4.18 -9.72
N PRO A 100 4.73 -4.09 -10.79
CA PRO A 100 4.41 -5.25 -11.64
C PRO A 100 5.64 -6.05 -12.12
N SER A 101 6.82 -5.42 -12.14
CA SER A 101 8.10 -6.06 -12.48
C SER A 101 8.60 -7.01 -11.38
N ASP A 102 8.45 -6.66 -10.11
CA ASP A 102 8.96 -7.46 -8.98
C ASP A 102 8.13 -8.73 -8.80
N VAL A 103 6.81 -8.63 -8.96
CA VAL A 103 5.92 -9.81 -8.96
C VAL A 103 6.24 -10.75 -10.10
N ARG A 104 6.61 -10.22 -11.28
CA ARG A 104 7.03 -11.06 -12.40
C ARG A 104 8.30 -11.83 -12.07
N VAL A 105 9.33 -11.15 -11.59
CA VAL A 105 10.60 -11.76 -11.18
C VAL A 105 10.39 -12.82 -10.10
N TRP A 106 9.49 -12.58 -9.14
CA TRP A 106 9.18 -13.56 -8.11
C TRP A 106 8.58 -14.85 -8.68
N TYR A 107 7.57 -14.73 -9.56
CA TYR A 107 6.94 -15.88 -10.20
C TYR A 107 7.85 -16.62 -11.19
N GLU A 108 8.75 -15.90 -11.85
CA GLU A 108 9.81 -16.52 -12.68
C GLU A 108 10.75 -17.39 -11.82
N ASN A 109 11.00 -16.99 -10.57
CA ASN A 109 11.82 -17.74 -9.61
C ASN A 109 11.05 -18.79 -8.78
N HIS A 110 9.71 -18.76 -8.79
CA HIS A 110 8.82 -19.69 -8.07
C HIS A 110 7.69 -20.19 -8.98
N PRO A 111 8.01 -21.02 -10.00
CA PRO A 111 7.05 -21.43 -11.02
C PRO A 111 5.90 -22.30 -10.47
N ASP A 112 6.11 -22.99 -9.35
CA ASP A 112 5.11 -23.81 -8.66
C ASP A 112 4.04 -22.99 -7.93
N ALA A 113 4.31 -21.71 -7.67
CA ALA A 113 3.39 -20.80 -7.00
C ALA A 113 2.58 -19.92 -7.97
N GLN A 114 2.81 -20.04 -9.29
CA GLN A 114 2.13 -19.24 -10.29
C GLN A 114 0.61 -19.46 -10.26
N PRO A 115 -0.21 -18.40 -10.33
CA PRO A 115 -1.64 -18.57 -10.45
C PRO A 115 -1.95 -19.21 -11.80
N THR A 116 -2.93 -20.11 -11.81
CA THR A 116 -3.41 -20.76 -13.01
C THR A 116 -4.71 -20.11 -13.48
N ASP A 117 -4.90 -20.02 -14.79
CA ASP A 117 -6.18 -19.62 -15.37
C ASP A 117 -7.25 -20.74 -15.20
N GLU A 118 -8.45 -20.50 -15.74
CA GLU A 118 -9.55 -21.48 -15.71
C GLU A 118 -9.23 -22.78 -16.47
N SER A 119 -8.22 -22.76 -17.33
CA SER A 119 -7.72 -23.90 -18.11
C SER A 119 -6.63 -24.68 -17.37
N GLY A 120 -6.15 -24.17 -16.22
CA GLY A 120 -5.04 -24.75 -15.46
C GLY A 120 -3.65 -24.33 -15.98
N GLU A 121 -3.56 -23.36 -16.87
CA GLU A 121 -2.30 -22.85 -17.41
C GLU A 121 -1.70 -21.82 -16.46
N ALA A 122 -0.44 -22.03 -16.07
CA ALA A 122 0.29 -21.10 -15.21
C ALA A 122 0.51 -19.78 -15.94
N HIS A 123 -0.06 -18.70 -15.42
CA HIS A 123 0.04 -17.38 -16.01
C HIS A 123 0.53 -16.37 -14.97
N VAL A 124 1.69 -15.77 -15.21
CA VAL A 124 2.12 -14.57 -14.49
C VAL A 124 1.34 -13.38 -15.05
N PRO A 125 0.42 -12.74 -14.32
CA PRO A 125 -0.33 -11.62 -14.86
C PRO A 125 0.67 -10.57 -15.37
N SER A 126 0.60 -10.25 -16.65
CA SER A 126 1.50 -9.26 -17.27
C SER A 126 1.42 -7.90 -16.55
N ASN A 127 0.28 -7.64 -15.90
CA ASN A 127 0.05 -6.57 -14.94
C ASN A 127 -0.37 -7.17 -13.61
N TRP A 128 0.49 -7.14 -12.59
CA TRP A 128 0.01 -7.22 -11.21
C TRP A 128 -0.96 -6.06 -10.99
N ASN A 129 -2.24 -6.37 -10.75
CA ASN A 129 -3.25 -5.37 -10.48
C ASN A 129 -3.60 -5.37 -8.97
N PRO A 130 -3.21 -4.34 -8.20
CA PRO A 130 -3.59 -4.21 -6.80
C PRO A 130 -5.11 -4.19 -6.61
N ASP A 131 -5.90 -3.79 -7.62
CA ASP A 131 -7.36 -3.75 -7.55
C ASP A 131 -7.97 -5.13 -7.29
N HIS A 132 -7.38 -6.20 -7.84
CA HIS A 132 -7.86 -7.58 -7.62
C HIS A 132 -7.53 -8.12 -6.21
N HIS A 133 -6.68 -7.40 -5.47
CA HIS A 133 -6.25 -7.77 -4.12
C HIS A 133 -6.64 -6.73 -3.08
N THR A 134 -7.38 -5.68 -3.48
CA THR A 134 -7.89 -4.64 -2.61
C THR A 134 -8.90 -5.23 -1.64
N VAL A 135 -8.65 -4.98 -0.36
CA VAL A 135 -9.52 -5.34 0.75
C VAL A 135 -10.45 -4.17 1.05
N ARG A 136 -9.91 -2.94 1.05
CA ARG A 136 -10.65 -1.69 1.34
C ARG A 136 -10.04 -0.50 0.60
N GLU A 137 -10.88 0.47 0.30
CA GLU A 137 -10.51 1.76 -0.31
C GLU A 137 -11.29 2.91 0.35
N ALA A 138 -10.71 4.10 0.34
CA ALA A 138 -11.30 5.35 0.80
C ALA A 138 -10.77 6.54 -0.02
#